data_AF-A0A847J6U1-F1
#
_entry.id   AF-A0A847J6U1-F1
#
_cell.length_a   1.000
_cell.length_b   1.000
_cell.length_c   1.000
_cell.angle_alpha   90.00
_cell.angle_beta   90.00
_cell.angle_gamma   90.00
#
_symmetry.space_group_name_H-M   'P 1'
#
loop_
_entity.id
_entity.type
_entity.pdbx_description
1 polymer ?
#
loop_
_entity_poly.entity_id
_entity_poly.type
_entity_poly.pdbx_seq_one_letter_code
_entity_poly.pdbx_strand_id
1 'polypeptide(L)' 'MSRSRRHTPVFGHTTAGTDKPFKQAENRRARRRTRIAVESGEEPPHPKEHGNPWASGKDGKSYWSDARPRDMAK' A
#
# COMPACT_ATOMS: atom_id res chain seq x y z
N MET A 1 -3.57 -11.67 29.77
CA MET A 1 -2.66 -10.55 29.42
C MET A 1 -2.50 -10.51 27.91
N SER A 2 -3.24 -9.64 27.21
CA SER A 2 -3.13 -9.54 25.74
C SER A 2 -1.83 -8.79 25.40
N ARG A 3 -0.98 -9.38 24.56
CA ARG A 3 0.28 -8.75 24.11
C ARG A 3 0.00 -7.36 23.54
N SER A 4 0.66 -6.32 24.08
CA SER A 4 0.48 -4.94 23.65
C SER A 4 0.90 -4.78 22.19
N ARG A 5 -0.08 -4.55 21.30
CA ARG A 5 0.17 -4.32 19.86
C ARG A 5 0.90 -3.00 19.57
N ARG A 6 0.98 -2.09 20.55
CA ARG A 6 1.58 -0.75 20.38
C ARG A 6 3.10 -0.82 20.14
N HIS A 7 3.79 -1.72 20.84
CA HIS A 7 5.25 -1.86 20.78
C HIS A 7 5.70 -3.15 20.08
N THR A 8 4.75 -3.99 19.64
CA THR A 8 5.06 -5.23 18.94
C THR A 8 5.57 -4.91 17.54
N PRO A 9 6.76 -5.38 17.14
CA PRO A 9 7.28 -5.20 15.80
C PRO A 9 6.32 -5.76 14.74
N VAL A 10 6.23 -5.07 13.61
CA VAL A 10 5.42 -5.48 12.47
C VAL A 10 6.36 -5.91 11.35
N PHE A 11 6.13 -7.09 10.77
CA PHE A 11 6.85 -7.56 9.60
C PHE A 11 5.90 -7.64 8.39
N GLY A 12 6.46 -7.45 7.20
CA GLY A 12 5.72 -7.65 5.95
C GLY A 12 5.73 -9.13 5.56
N HIS A 13 4.62 -9.63 5.02
CA HIS A 13 4.59 -10.97 4.39
C HIS A 13 5.31 -10.97 3.04
N THR A 14 5.35 -9.82 2.41
CA THR A 14 6.02 -9.59 1.13
C THR A 14 7.52 -9.33 1.26
N THR A 15 8.28 -9.82 0.29
CA THR A 15 9.71 -9.50 0.09
C THR A 15 9.93 -8.16 -0.61
N ALA A 16 8.86 -7.49 -1.04
CA ALA A 16 8.95 -6.19 -1.70
C ALA A 16 9.40 -5.10 -0.72
N GLY A 17 10.63 -4.60 -0.91
CA GLY A 17 11.22 -3.56 -0.06
C GLY A 17 10.50 -2.20 -0.12
N THR A 18 9.68 -1.94 -1.15
CA THR A 18 9.00 -0.66 -1.33
C THR A 18 7.73 -0.75 -2.20
N ASP A 19 6.73 0.09 -1.89
CA ASP A 19 5.52 0.30 -2.70
C ASP A 19 5.75 1.26 -3.89
N LYS A 20 6.93 1.89 -3.95
CA LYS A 20 7.25 2.92 -4.96
C LYS A 20 6.96 2.50 -6.41
N PRO A 21 7.33 1.29 -6.90
CA PRO A 21 7.05 0.90 -8.28
C PRO A 21 5.55 0.75 -8.55
N PHE A 22 4.80 0.17 -7.61
CA PHE A 22 3.34 0.04 -7.71
C PHE A 22 2.67 1.42 -7.78
N LYS A 23 3.01 2.32 -6.85
CA LYS A 23 2.48 3.70 -6.85
C LYS A 23 2.85 4.47 -8.11
N GLN A 24 4.05 4.27 -8.66
CA GLN A 24 4.44 4.90 -9.92
C GLN A 24 3.62 4.38 -11.10
N ALA A 25 3.44 3.06 -11.20
CA ALA A 25 2.65 2.44 -12.27
C ALA A 25 1.20 2.91 -12.22
N GLU A 26 0.56 2.90 -11.05
CA GLU A 26 -0.82 3.35 -10.89
C GLU A 26 -1.00 4.84 -11.20
N ASN A 27 -0.11 5.70 -10.69
CA ASN A 27 -0.17 7.12 -11.00
C ASN A 27 0.06 7.42 -12.50
N ARG A 28 0.86 6.60 -13.21
CA ARG A 28 1.03 6.71 -14.67
C ARG A 28 -0.27 6.33 -15.40
N ARG A 29 -0.94 5.27 -14.96
CA ARG A 29 -2.24 4.83 -15.50
C ARG A 29 -3.33 5.88 -15.28
N ALA A 30 -3.43 6.41 -14.07
CA ALA A 30 -4.36 7.48 -13.72
C ALA A 30 -4.19 8.69 -14.64
N ARG A 31 -2.96 9.24 -14.72
CA ARG A 31 -2.66 10.38 -15.61
C ARG A 31 -3.01 10.12 -17.06
N ARG A 32 -2.73 8.92 -17.59
CA ARG A 32 -3.08 8.56 -18.97
C ARG A 32 -4.59 8.59 -19.19
N ARG A 33 -5.37 8.00 -18.28
CA ARG A 33 -6.84 7.99 -18.37
C ARG A 33 -7.43 9.40 -18.28
N THR A 34 -6.98 10.19 -17.31
CA THR A 34 -7.38 11.59 -17.18
C THR A 34 -7.07 12.39 -18.44
N ARG A 35 -5.87 12.23 -19.02
CA ARG A 35 -5.50 12.94 -20.25
C ARG A 35 -6.41 12.59 -21.41
N ILE A 36 -6.71 11.29 -21.61
CA ILE A 36 -7.61 10.83 -22.67
C ILE A 36 -9.02 11.42 -22.47
N ALA A 37 -9.57 11.37 -21.25
CA ALA A 37 -10.90 11.92 -20.96
C ALA A 37 -10.96 13.43 -21.25
N VAL A 38 -9.94 14.19 -20.83
CA VAL A 38 -9.85 15.63 -21.12
C VAL A 38 -9.75 15.90 -22.62
N GLU A 39 -8.93 15.13 -23.36
CA GLU A 39 -8.78 15.26 -24.81
C GLU A 39 -10.07 14.89 -25.57
N SER A 40 -10.87 13.95 -25.05
CA SER A 40 -12.15 13.55 -25.64
C SER A 40 -13.35 14.39 -25.18
N GLY A 41 -13.15 15.35 -24.28
CA GLY A 41 -14.22 16.17 -23.70
C GLY A 41 -15.12 15.41 -22.71
N GLU A 42 -14.67 14.27 -22.20
CA GLU A 42 -15.34 13.49 -21.16
C GLU A 42 -14.89 13.94 -19.76
N GLU A 43 -15.76 13.74 -18.77
CA GLU A 43 -15.41 13.99 -17.37
C GLU A 43 -14.28 13.03 -16.94
N PRO A 44 -13.20 13.53 -16.32
CA PRO A 44 -12.17 12.68 -15.78
C PRO A 44 -12.71 11.67 -14.75
N PRO A 45 -12.23 10.41 -14.79
CA PRO A 45 -12.61 9.41 -13.79
C PRO A 45 -12.23 9.84 -12.37
N HIS A 46 -13.06 9.47 -11.40
CA HIS A 46 -12.84 9.86 -10.01
C HIS A 46 -11.52 9.25 -9.49
N PRO A 47 -10.71 9.95 -8.65
CA PRO A 47 -9.42 9.46 -8.20
C PRO A 47 -9.43 8.08 -7.51
N LYS A 48 -10.55 7.70 -6.89
CA LYS A 48 -10.76 6.39 -6.25
C LYS A 48 -11.02 5.23 -7.23
N GLU A 49 -11.32 5.54 -8.49
CA GLU A 49 -11.44 4.55 -9.56
C GLU A 49 -10.08 4.13 -10.12
N HIS A 50 -9.01 4.76 -9.65
CA HIS A 50 -7.64 4.45 -10.02
C HIS A 50 -6.98 3.52 -9.00
N GLY A 51 -6.43 2.43 -9.54
CA GLY A 51 -5.67 1.45 -8.79
C GLY A 51 -6.51 0.43 -8.05
N ASN A 52 -5.94 -0.77 -7.92
CA ASN A 52 -6.45 -1.81 -7.04
C ASN A 52 -5.59 -1.80 -5.76
N PRO A 53 -6.10 -1.36 -4.60
CA PRO A 53 -5.35 -1.32 -3.35
C PRO A 53 -4.76 -2.68 -2.95
N TRP A 54 -5.42 -3.77 -3.35
CA TRP A 54 -5.01 -5.16 -3.07
C TRP A 54 -3.98 -5.70 -4.05
N ALA A 55 -3.71 -5.00 -5.15
CA ALA A 55 -2.70 -5.39 -6.14
C ALA A 55 -1.30 -4.87 -5.79
N SER A 56 -1.12 -4.19 -4.65
CA SER A 56 0.22 -3.78 -4.24
C SER A 56 1.09 -5.01 -4.00
N GLY A 57 2.30 -5.00 -4.54
CA GLY A 57 3.30 -6.02 -4.24
C GLY A 57 3.66 -6.04 -2.75
N LYS A 58 3.36 -4.98 -2.00
CA LYS A 58 3.51 -4.94 -0.54
C LYS A 58 2.23 -5.33 0.20
N ASP A 59 1.65 -6.48 -0.14
CA ASP A 59 0.48 -6.95 0.58
C ASP A 59 0.87 -7.69 1.88
N GLY A 60 0.03 -7.52 2.90
CA GLY A 60 0.15 -8.19 4.19
C GLY A 60 1.22 -7.63 5.13
N LYS A 61 0.79 -7.18 6.30
CA LYS A 61 1.65 -6.92 7.45
C LYS A 61 1.11 -7.68 8.65
N SER A 62 2.00 -8.37 9.36
CA SER A 62 1.66 -9.09 10.58
C SER A 62 2.46 -8.57 11.76
N TYR A 63 1.81 -8.57 12.92
CA TYR A 63 2.51 -8.42 14.17
C TYR A 63 3.34 -9.66 14.43
N TRP A 64 4.56 -9.48 14.92
CA TRP A 64 5.37 -10.59 15.37
C TRP A 64 4.79 -11.13 16.68
N SER A 65 3.95 -12.17 16.58
CA SER A 65 3.18 -12.75 17.68
C SER A 65 4.03 -13.20 18.87
N ASP A 66 5.27 -13.58 18.60
CA ASP A 66 6.22 -14.14 19.56
C ASP A 66 7.37 -13.19 19.91
N ALA A 67 7.21 -11.88 19.63
CA ALA A 67 8.15 -10.87 20.05
C ALA A 67 8.36 -10.88 21.57
N ARG A 68 9.62 -10.95 22.00
CA ARG A 68 9.97 -10.82 23.42
C ARG A 68 10.08 -9.34 23.80
N PRO A 69 10.06 -8.99 25.09
CA PRO A 69 10.16 -7.59 25.53
C PRO A 69 11.39 -6.84 24.99
N ARG A 70 12.51 -7.56 24.79
CA ARG A 70 13.74 -6.99 24.19
C ARG A 70 13.64 -6.70 22.69
N ASP A 71 12.71 -7.35 22.01
CA ASP A 71 12.48 -7.21 20.57
C ASP A 71 11.47 -6.08 20.28
N MET A 72 10.77 -5.57 21.32
CA MET A 72 9.77 -4.51 21.22
C MET A 72 10.42 -3.13 21.06
N ALA A 73 9.73 -2.23 20.34
CA ALA A 73 10.17 -0.84 20.23
C ALA A 73 10.03 -0.12 21.58
N LYS A 74 11.11 0.57 22.02
CA LYS A 74 11.10 1.40 23.24
C LYS A 74 10.10 2.55 23.13
#